data_AF-A0A384LC19-F1
#
_entry.id   AF-A0A384LC19-F1
#
_cell.length_a   1.000
_cell.length_b   1.000
_cell.length_c   1.000
_cell.angle_alpha   90.00
_cell.angle_beta   90.00
_cell.angle_gamma   90.00
#
_symmetry.space_group_name_H-M   'P 1'
#
loop_
_entity.id
_entity.type
_entity.pdbx_description
1 polymer ?
#
loop_
_entity_poly.entity_id
_entity_poly.type
_entity_poly.pdbx_seq_one_letter_code
_entity_poly.pdbx_strand_id
1 'polypeptide(L)'
;MTGRGVEDAVGSNPRPSGVAALRSRTPDGVLRTLAGVLAVVPLAAVTAYRVGHNVPGGLPAGVTTLAADWSALAVVGPAFAGLLLAATADSKVERVGLAFAGGFGVLALGTAAAAWQPAAIGVSVGVAVVAADRFVAPGRKREWNGARRAAPVGFAAVGVATSLAAAAGVWPATLRPLGSGVALAAVGVVPLAVGWDRISALAGITAGLATFGIVASAPYVAGAVLLVGGGVVGVPTSLVAFAAAGGTAGAVSALRDGRPAVALGAALFCVAGVPATVLRATGVVVAAALVAYDGGERA
;
A
#
# COMPACT_ATOMS: atom_id res chain seq x y z
N MET A 1 -29.49 54.45 -15.18
CA MET A 1 -29.98 53.22 -15.83
C MET A 1 -28.75 52.43 -16.27
N THR A 2 -28.18 51.59 -15.39
CA THR A 2 -28.26 50.11 -15.45
C THR A 2 -27.78 49.60 -16.82
N GLY A 3 -26.56 49.08 -16.99
CA GLY A 3 -25.99 47.99 -16.19
C GLY A 3 -26.72 46.70 -16.52
N ARG A 4 -26.41 46.06 -17.67
CA ARG A 4 -26.98 44.75 -18.07
C ARG A 4 -26.35 44.08 -19.31
N GLY A 5 -25.18 44.53 -19.78
CA GLY A 5 -24.67 44.11 -21.10
C GLY A 5 -23.44 43.22 -21.12
N VAL A 6 -22.75 43.01 -19.98
CA VAL A 6 -21.41 42.36 -19.99
C VAL A 6 -21.32 41.16 -19.04
N GLU A 7 -22.31 40.95 -18.17
CA GLU A 7 -22.33 39.82 -17.23
C GLU A 7 -22.85 38.52 -17.87
N ASP A 8 -23.55 38.61 -19.01
CA ASP A 8 -24.12 37.43 -19.69
C ASP A 8 -23.14 36.72 -20.65
N ALA A 9 -21.96 37.29 -20.90
CA ALA A 9 -20.93 36.69 -21.78
C ALA A 9 -19.91 35.82 -21.03
N VAL A 10 -19.92 35.85 -19.68
CA VAL A 10 -19.13 34.95 -18.84
C VAL A 10 -20.07 33.93 -18.22
N GLY A 11 -20.87 33.28 -19.06
CA GLY A 11 -21.41 31.95 -18.78
C GLY A 11 -20.27 30.93 -18.73
N SER A 12 -19.34 31.10 -17.79
CA SER A 12 -18.40 30.07 -17.39
C SER A 12 -19.20 29.03 -16.61
N ASN A 13 -19.98 28.22 -17.34
CA ASN A 13 -20.23 26.86 -16.90
C ASN A 13 -18.84 26.28 -16.60
N PRO A 14 -18.45 26.12 -15.31
CA PRO A 14 -17.17 25.52 -15.03
C PRO A 14 -17.39 24.09 -15.50
N ARG A 15 -16.88 23.76 -16.69
CA ARG A 15 -16.85 22.37 -17.13
C ARG A 15 -16.22 21.64 -15.96
N PRO A 16 -16.93 20.71 -15.30
CA PRO A 16 -16.33 19.94 -14.23
C PRO A 16 -15.05 19.39 -14.83
N SER A 17 -13.91 19.61 -14.16
CA SER A 17 -12.64 19.03 -14.58
C SER A 17 -12.89 17.55 -14.88
N GLY A 18 -12.25 16.97 -15.89
CA GLY A 18 -12.57 15.59 -16.32
C GLY A 18 -12.65 14.58 -15.16
N VAL A 19 -11.88 14.83 -14.10
CA VAL A 19 -11.89 14.13 -12.81
C VAL A 19 -13.21 14.28 -12.04
N ALA A 20 -13.75 15.50 -11.91
CA ALA A 20 -15.04 15.74 -11.28
C ALA A 20 -16.21 15.12 -12.09
N ALA A 21 -16.10 15.09 -13.41
CA ALA A 21 -17.08 14.43 -14.29
C ALA A 21 -16.99 12.89 -14.23
N LEU A 22 -15.77 12.34 -14.07
CA LEU A 22 -15.57 10.90 -13.85
C LEU A 22 -16.09 10.47 -12.48
N ARG A 23 -15.85 11.28 -11.44
CA ARG A 23 -16.33 11.04 -10.08
C ARG A 23 -17.86 11.06 -9.98
N SER A 24 -18.53 11.94 -10.74
CA SER A 24 -20.00 11.99 -10.74
C SER A 24 -20.66 10.83 -11.51
N ARG A 25 -19.92 10.16 -12.41
CA ARG A 25 -20.42 9.06 -13.24
C ARG A 25 -20.03 7.67 -12.77
N THR A 26 -18.97 7.55 -11.98
CA THR A 26 -18.38 6.27 -11.59
C THR A 26 -18.62 6.04 -10.10
N PRO A 27 -19.17 4.88 -9.69
CA PRO A 27 -19.26 4.54 -8.27
C PRO A 27 -17.87 4.57 -7.63
N ASP A 28 -17.71 5.22 -6.48
CA ASP A 28 -16.41 5.41 -5.80
C ASP A 28 -15.65 4.08 -5.59
N GLY A 29 -16.37 2.98 -5.39
CA GLY A 29 -15.75 1.66 -5.21
C GLY A 29 -15.09 1.06 -6.45
N VAL A 30 -15.53 1.44 -7.65
CA VAL A 30 -14.89 1.01 -8.90
C VAL A 30 -13.50 1.64 -9.05
N LEU A 31 -13.38 2.95 -8.78
CA LEU A 31 -12.09 3.65 -8.87
C LEU A 31 -11.09 3.15 -7.82
N ARG A 32 -11.56 2.82 -6.61
CA ARG A 32 -10.73 2.23 -5.56
C ARG A 32 -10.30 0.81 -5.89
N THR A 33 -11.19 0.00 -6.46
CA THR A 33 -10.85 -1.33 -6.97
C THR A 33 -9.80 -1.24 -8.07
N LEU A 34 -9.97 -0.33 -9.04
CA LEU A 34 -8.98 -0.07 -10.09
C LEU A 34 -7.64 0.37 -9.51
N ALA A 35 -7.63 1.28 -8.52
CA ALA A 35 -6.40 1.66 -7.82
C ALA A 35 -5.73 0.45 -7.14
N GLY A 36 -6.51 -0.41 -6.49
CA GLY A 36 -6.04 -1.65 -5.91
C GLY A 36 -5.40 -2.58 -6.94
N VAL A 37 -6.04 -2.80 -8.10
CA VAL A 37 -5.49 -3.63 -9.18
C VAL A 37 -4.21 -3.01 -9.76
N LEU A 38 -4.23 -1.71 -10.03
CA LEU A 38 -3.08 -0.94 -10.54
C LEU A 38 -1.87 -1.03 -9.61
N ALA A 39 -2.09 -1.13 -8.30
CA ALA A 39 -1.01 -1.30 -7.34
C ALA A 39 -0.58 -2.76 -7.15
N VAL A 40 -1.53 -3.68 -6.95
CA VAL A 40 -1.25 -5.08 -6.59
C VAL A 40 -0.57 -5.84 -7.72
N VAL A 41 -1.09 -5.75 -8.95
CA VAL A 41 -0.60 -6.55 -10.08
C VAL A 41 0.89 -6.32 -10.35
N PRO A 42 1.37 -5.08 -10.54
CA PRO A 42 2.79 -4.87 -10.82
C PRO A 42 3.68 -5.20 -9.61
N LEU A 43 3.23 -4.92 -8.38
CA LEU A 43 4.01 -5.25 -7.19
C LEU A 43 4.14 -6.77 -7.01
N ALA A 44 3.06 -7.51 -7.26
CA ALA A 44 3.04 -8.97 -7.20
C ALA A 44 3.95 -9.56 -8.28
N ALA A 45 3.89 -9.04 -9.50
CA ALA A 45 4.74 -9.48 -10.59
C ALA A 45 6.23 -9.18 -10.32
N VAL A 46 6.60 -8.03 -9.72
CA VAL A 46 7.99 -7.74 -9.34
C VAL A 46 8.46 -8.67 -8.23
N THR A 47 7.63 -8.89 -7.21
CA THR A 47 7.96 -9.78 -6.11
C THR A 47 8.14 -11.22 -6.61
N ALA A 48 7.23 -11.71 -7.46
CA ALA A 48 7.33 -13.03 -8.08
C ALA A 48 8.59 -13.16 -8.96
N TYR A 49 8.87 -12.15 -9.80
CA TYR A 49 10.09 -12.12 -10.61
C TYR A 49 11.34 -12.19 -9.73
N ARG A 50 11.43 -11.37 -8.67
CA ARG A 50 12.57 -11.37 -7.75
C ARG A 50 12.76 -12.72 -7.10
N VAL A 51 11.70 -13.34 -6.60
CA VAL A 51 11.77 -14.67 -6.00
C VAL A 51 12.24 -15.69 -7.04
N GLY A 52 11.58 -15.76 -8.19
CA GLY A 52 11.91 -16.71 -9.26
C GLY A 52 13.33 -16.56 -9.81
N HIS A 53 13.79 -15.32 -10.00
CA HIS A 53 15.14 -15.02 -10.48
C HIS A 53 16.24 -15.49 -9.52
N ASN A 54 15.90 -15.65 -8.23
CA ASN A 54 16.82 -16.11 -7.20
C ASN A 54 16.66 -17.61 -6.87
N VAL A 55 15.82 -18.35 -7.60
CA VAL A 55 15.68 -19.81 -7.45
C VAL A 55 16.85 -20.51 -8.17
N PRO A 56 17.40 -21.61 -7.61
CA PRO A 56 18.37 -22.45 -8.32
C PRO A 56 17.84 -22.89 -9.69
N GLY A 57 18.65 -22.70 -10.74
CA GLY A 57 18.25 -22.96 -12.14
C GLY A 57 17.78 -21.72 -12.91
N GLY A 58 17.51 -20.61 -12.21
CA GLY A 58 17.17 -19.31 -12.81
C GLY A 58 15.82 -19.30 -13.55
N LEU A 59 15.49 -18.12 -14.09
CA LEU A 59 14.31 -17.96 -14.95
C LEU A 59 14.68 -18.18 -16.42
N PRO A 60 13.73 -18.62 -17.27
CA PRO A 60 13.93 -18.65 -18.72
C PRO A 60 14.33 -17.27 -19.26
N ALA A 61 15.22 -17.24 -20.26
CA ALA A 61 15.75 -15.99 -20.82
C ALA A 61 14.65 -15.00 -21.26
N GLY A 62 13.58 -15.50 -21.88
CA GLY A 62 12.43 -14.68 -22.29
C GLY A 62 11.71 -13.97 -21.13
N VAL A 63 11.73 -14.55 -19.92
CA VAL A 63 11.16 -13.91 -18.73
C VAL A 63 12.09 -12.82 -18.22
N THR A 64 13.42 -13.02 -18.28
CA THR A 64 14.39 -12.01 -17.86
C THR A 64 14.43 -10.80 -18.80
N THR A 65 14.28 -11.00 -20.11
CA THR A 65 14.19 -9.90 -21.08
C THR A 65 12.91 -9.10 -20.89
N LEU A 66 11.77 -9.80 -20.79
CA LEU A 66 10.50 -9.14 -20.49
C LEU A 66 10.60 -8.32 -19.20
N ALA A 67 11.18 -8.89 -18.13
CA ALA A 67 11.39 -8.23 -16.85
C ALA A 67 12.23 -6.96 -16.93
N ALA A 68 13.29 -6.97 -17.73
CA ALA A 68 14.08 -5.76 -17.97
C ALA A 68 13.20 -4.66 -18.59
N ASP A 69 12.39 -5.00 -19.60
CA ASP A 69 11.55 -4.06 -20.34
C ASP A 69 10.39 -3.49 -19.50
N TRP A 70 9.78 -4.29 -18.62
CA TRP A 70 8.60 -3.87 -17.85
C TRP A 70 8.91 -3.36 -16.43
N SER A 71 10.13 -3.54 -15.92
CA SER A 71 10.49 -3.19 -14.54
C SER A 71 10.25 -1.71 -14.18
N ALA A 72 10.47 -0.79 -15.12
CA ALA A 72 10.15 0.62 -14.96
C ALA A 72 8.64 0.87 -14.88
N LEU A 73 7.84 0.13 -15.66
CA LEU A 73 6.38 0.20 -15.67
C LEU A 73 5.77 -0.39 -14.40
N ALA A 74 6.48 -1.31 -13.72
CA ALA A 74 6.04 -1.84 -12.44
C ALA A 74 5.96 -0.78 -11.34
N VAL A 75 6.85 0.21 -11.38
CA VAL A 75 6.91 1.29 -10.39
C VAL A 75 5.76 2.28 -10.57
N VAL A 76 5.28 2.43 -11.82
CA VAL A 76 4.18 3.31 -12.22
C VAL A 76 2.89 2.92 -11.51
N GLY A 77 2.59 1.63 -11.38
CA GLY A 77 1.31 1.15 -10.87
C GLY A 77 0.89 1.72 -9.51
N PRO A 78 1.65 1.49 -8.43
CA PRO A 78 1.32 2.03 -7.11
C PRO A 78 1.32 3.56 -7.06
N ALA A 79 2.19 4.21 -7.83
CA ALA A 79 2.24 5.68 -7.89
C ALA A 79 0.97 6.26 -8.51
N PHE A 80 0.52 5.70 -9.64
CA PHE A 80 -0.75 6.08 -10.28
C PHE A 80 -1.96 5.69 -9.43
N ALA A 81 -1.92 4.55 -8.74
CA ALA A 81 -2.95 4.18 -7.78
C ALA A 81 -3.07 5.22 -6.65
N GLY A 82 -1.95 5.69 -6.11
CA GLY A 82 -1.94 6.78 -5.12
C GLY A 82 -2.55 8.07 -5.66
N LEU A 83 -2.20 8.47 -6.88
CA LEU A 83 -2.77 9.65 -7.55
C LEU A 83 -4.28 9.49 -7.83
N LEU A 84 -4.71 8.29 -8.24
CA LEU A 84 -6.12 7.98 -8.48
C LEU A 84 -6.92 8.07 -7.17
N LEU A 85 -6.41 7.50 -6.09
CA LEU A 85 -7.02 7.61 -4.77
C LEU A 85 -7.03 9.05 -4.26
N ALA A 86 -5.98 9.83 -4.52
CA ALA A 86 -5.95 11.25 -4.18
C ALA A 86 -7.07 12.02 -4.89
N ALA A 87 -7.27 11.75 -6.19
CA ALA A 87 -8.31 12.38 -7.00
C ALA A 87 -9.73 12.09 -6.46
N THR A 88 -9.93 10.95 -5.83
CA THR A 88 -11.21 10.51 -5.24
C THR A 88 -11.31 10.71 -3.72
N ALA A 89 -10.26 11.20 -3.07
CA ALA A 89 -10.24 11.34 -1.61
C ALA A 89 -11.23 12.39 -1.11
N ASP A 90 -11.94 12.05 -0.03
CA ASP A 90 -12.97 12.90 0.58
C ASP A 90 -12.36 13.99 1.45
N SER A 91 -11.36 13.62 2.27
CA SER A 91 -10.65 14.56 3.12
C SER A 91 -9.56 15.29 2.31
N LYS A 92 -9.41 16.60 2.56
CA LYS A 92 -8.34 17.40 1.94
C LYS A 92 -6.96 16.90 2.36
N VAL A 93 -6.84 16.41 3.59
CA VAL A 93 -5.56 15.95 4.16
C VAL A 93 -5.14 14.62 3.54
N GLU A 94 -6.05 13.65 3.46
CA GLU A 94 -5.81 12.37 2.78
C GLU A 94 -5.46 12.60 1.31
N ARG A 95 -6.17 13.50 0.62
CA ARG A 95 -5.86 13.88 -0.76
C ARG A 95 -4.41 14.36 -0.90
N VAL A 96 -3.97 15.25 -0.02
CA VAL A 96 -2.59 15.77 -0.05
C VAL A 96 -1.59 14.64 0.22
N GLY A 97 -1.81 13.83 1.25
CA GLY A 97 -0.90 12.73 1.59
C GLY A 97 -0.75 11.72 0.45
N LEU A 98 -1.86 11.34 -0.19
CA LEU A 98 -1.88 10.44 -1.35
C LEU A 98 -1.28 11.08 -2.61
N ALA A 99 -1.51 12.38 -2.84
CA ALA A 99 -0.91 13.11 -3.95
C ALA A 99 0.62 13.21 -3.80
N PHE A 100 1.12 13.42 -2.57
CA PHE A 100 2.55 13.36 -2.27
C PHE A 100 3.11 11.97 -2.52
N ALA A 101 2.49 10.92 -1.94
CA ALA A 101 2.98 9.56 -2.12
C ALA A 101 2.97 9.08 -3.58
N GLY A 102 1.92 9.42 -4.33
CA GLY A 102 1.79 9.12 -5.75
C GLY A 102 2.76 9.94 -6.59
N GLY A 103 2.76 11.27 -6.46
CA GLY A 103 3.59 12.18 -7.25
C GLY A 103 5.09 11.96 -7.04
N PHE A 104 5.54 11.85 -5.79
CA PHE A 104 6.93 11.53 -5.49
C PHE A 104 7.27 10.05 -5.79
N GLY A 105 6.28 9.15 -5.74
CA GLY A 105 6.43 7.80 -6.25
C GLY A 105 6.74 7.76 -7.76
N VAL A 106 6.10 8.63 -8.55
CA VAL A 106 6.43 8.81 -9.98
C VAL A 106 7.84 9.37 -10.14
N LEU A 107 8.28 10.31 -9.29
CA LEU A 107 9.65 10.85 -9.35
C LEU A 107 10.72 9.78 -9.11
N ALA A 108 10.39 8.69 -8.39
CA ALA A 108 11.29 7.55 -8.23
C ALA A 108 11.56 6.77 -9.53
N LEU A 109 10.83 7.05 -10.62
CA LEU A 109 11.11 6.55 -11.97
C LEU A 109 12.26 7.31 -12.64
N GLY A 110 12.62 8.48 -12.12
CA GLY A 110 13.73 9.26 -12.64
C GLY A 110 15.04 8.49 -12.51
N THR A 111 15.79 8.37 -13.60
CA THR A 111 17.10 7.69 -13.63
C THR A 111 18.20 8.48 -12.92
N ALA A 112 17.92 9.73 -12.52
CA ALA A 112 18.86 10.54 -11.76
C ALA A 112 18.94 10.03 -10.32
N ALA A 113 20.14 9.63 -9.88
CA ALA A 113 20.42 9.26 -8.50
C ALA A 113 19.98 10.35 -7.49
N ALA A 114 20.03 11.62 -7.91
CA ALA A 114 19.55 12.76 -7.12
C ALA A 114 18.03 12.76 -6.85
N ALA A 115 17.23 12.04 -7.66
CA ALA A 115 15.77 11.99 -7.50
C ALA A 115 15.33 11.07 -6.35
N TRP A 116 16.22 10.18 -5.88
CA TRP A 116 15.89 9.21 -4.83
C TRP A 116 15.56 9.88 -3.49
N GLN A 117 16.35 10.88 -3.06
CA GLN A 117 16.15 11.52 -1.75
C GLN A 117 14.82 12.31 -1.71
N PRO A 118 14.49 13.18 -2.69
CA PRO A 118 13.18 13.83 -2.74
C PRO A 118 12.03 12.82 -2.78
N ALA A 119 12.18 11.72 -3.54
CA ALA A 119 11.15 10.70 -3.63
C ALA A 119 10.91 9.99 -2.29
N ALA A 120 11.98 9.57 -1.60
CA ALA A 120 11.88 8.94 -0.29
C ALA A 120 11.27 9.87 0.76
N ILE A 121 11.67 11.15 0.79
CA ILE A 121 11.12 12.15 1.70
C ILE A 121 9.65 12.39 1.39
N GLY A 122 9.31 12.66 0.13
CA GLY A 122 7.95 12.97 -0.29
C GLY A 122 6.97 11.82 -0.03
N VAL A 123 7.38 10.57 -0.27
CA VAL A 123 6.57 9.40 0.10
C VAL A 123 6.44 9.27 1.61
N SER A 124 7.53 9.42 2.38
CA SER A 124 7.47 9.34 3.85
C SER A 124 6.53 10.39 4.45
N VAL A 125 6.61 11.64 3.97
CA VAL A 125 5.70 12.72 4.35
C VAL A 125 4.27 12.39 3.95
N GLY A 126 4.06 11.89 2.73
CA GLY A 126 2.74 11.44 2.25
C GLY A 126 2.11 10.42 3.18
N VAL A 127 2.86 9.38 3.58
CA VAL A 127 2.37 8.34 4.52
C VAL A 127 2.04 8.96 5.87
N ALA A 128 2.93 9.82 6.39
CA ALA A 128 2.74 10.46 7.68
C ALA A 128 1.49 11.35 7.70
N VAL A 129 1.22 12.08 6.61
CA VAL A 129 0.01 12.90 6.45
C VAL A 129 -1.24 12.04 6.39
N VAL A 130 -1.23 10.94 5.62
CA VAL A 130 -2.36 9.99 5.59
C VAL A 130 -2.61 9.40 6.98
N ALA A 131 -1.55 8.96 7.68
CA ALA A 131 -1.67 8.45 9.03
C ALA A 131 -2.20 9.50 10.00
N ALA A 132 -1.68 10.73 9.95
CA ALA A 132 -2.12 11.84 10.79
C ALA A 132 -3.60 12.14 10.59
N ASP A 133 -4.09 12.18 9.34
CA ASP A 133 -5.53 12.36 9.08
C ASP A 133 -6.36 11.28 9.79
N ARG A 134 -5.92 10.03 9.77
CA ARG A 134 -6.63 8.91 10.42
C ARG A 134 -6.55 8.95 11.94
N PHE A 135 -5.48 9.48 12.53
CA PHE A 135 -5.36 9.63 14.00
C PHE A 135 -6.01 10.91 14.53
N VAL A 136 -6.13 11.96 13.72
CA VAL A 136 -6.69 13.26 14.11
C VAL A 136 -8.19 13.36 13.81
N ALA A 137 -8.70 12.72 12.75
CA ALA A 137 -10.13 12.64 12.45
C ALA A 137 -11.02 12.11 13.60
N PRO A 138 -10.55 11.17 14.47
CA PRO A 138 -11.27 10.74 15.67
C PRO A 138 -11.44 11.81 16.76
N GLY A 139 -10.93 13.03 16.58
CA GLY A 139 -10.98 14.15 17.53
C GLY A 139 -12.37 14.71 17.88
N ARG A 140 -13.47 14.01 17.59
CA ARG A 140 -14.82 14.39 18.08
C ARG A 140 -15.52 13.35 18.93
N LYS A 141 -15.19 12.06 18.83
CA LYS A 141 -15.62 11.01 19.75
C LYS A 141 -14.56 9.92 19.75
N ARG A 142 -13.98 9.65 20.92
CA ARG A 142 -12.93 8.66 21.15
C ARG A 142 -13.52 7.24 21.05
N GLU A 143 -13.98 6.88 19.86
CA GLU A 143 -14.55 5.56 19.59
C GLU A 143 -13.41 4.58 19.33
N TRP A 144 -13.35 3.53 20.15
CA TRP A 144 -12.41 2.42 20.06
C TRP A 144 -12.27 1.83 18.63
N ASN A 145 -13.35 1.91 17.84
CA ASN A 145 -13.38 1.47 16.45
C ASN A 145 -12.48 2.31 15.52
N GLY A 146 -12.38 3.63 15.76
CA GLY A 146 -11.50 4.51 14.98
C GLY A 146 -10.02 4.20 15.23
N ALA A 147 -9.64 3.93 16.49
CA ALA A 147 -8.27 3.56 16.84
C ALA A 147 -7.85 2.21 16.23
N ARG A 148 -8.76 1.21 16.21
CA ARG A 148 -8.52 -0.09 15.57
C ARG A 148 -8.27 0.04 14.06
N ARG A 149 -9.02 0.90 13.38
CA ARG A 149 -8.86 1.15 11.93
C ARG A 149 -7.60 1.96 11.59
N ALA A 150 -7.19 2.86 12.49
CA ALA A 150 -5.96 3.64 12.31
C ALA A 150 -4.68 2.83 12.59
N ALA A 151 -4.77 1.73 13.36
CA ALA A 151 -3.59 0.96 13.77
C ALA A 151 -2.73 0.44 12.60
N PRO A 152 -3.27 -0.26 11.57
CA PRO A 152 -2.45 -0.70 10.43
C PRO A 152 -1.77 0.46 9.70
N VAL A 153 -2.47 1.60 9.56
CA VAL A 153 -1.95 2.81 8.89
C VAL A 153 -0.81 3.43 9.70
N GLY A 154 -0.93 3.49 11.03
CA GLY A 154 0.11 4.00 11.91
C GLY A 154 1.37 3.15 11.89
N PHE A 155 1.22 1.82 12.02
CA PHE A 155 2.36 0.91 11.90
C PHE A 155 2.99 1.00 10.50
N ALA A 156 2.18 1.07 9.43
CA ALA A 156 2.68 1.27 8.07
C ALA A 156 3.52 2.56 7.95
N ALA A 157 3.07 3.68 8.51
CA ALA A 157 3.80 4.94 8.50
C ALA A 157 5.15 4.85 9.21
N VAL A 158 5.18 4.26 10.42
CA VAL A 158 6.43 4.05 11.16
C VAL A 158 7.35 3.09 10.42
N GLY A 159 6.81 2.02 9.85
CA GLY A 159 7.56 1.04 9.05
C GLY A 159 8.19 1.66 7.81
N VAL A 160 7.46 2.50 7.07
CA VAL A 160 7.97 3.25 5.92
C VAL A 160 9.07 4.21 6.33
N ALA A 161 8.84 5.05 7.34
CA ALA A 161 9.81 6.04 7.78
C ALA A 161 11.13 5.39 8.24
N THR A 162 11.06 4.35 9.06
CA THR A 162 12.24 3.62 9.55
C THR A 162 12.96 2.86 8.43
N SER A 163 12.22 2.22 7.52
CA SER A 163 12.81 1.48 6.40
C SER A 163 13.49 2.39 5.37
N LEU A 164 12.90 3.54 5.05
CA LEU A 164 13.50 4.50 4.13
C LEU A 164 14.67 5.26 4.79
N ALA A 165 14.60 5.56 6.08
CA ALA A 165 15.74 6.11 6.82
C ALA A 165 16.94 5.14 6.83
N ALA A 166 16.69 3.85 7.07
CA ALA A 166 17.69 2.80 6.92
C ALA A 166 18.27 2.72 5.50
N ALA A 167 17.42 2.87 4.47
CA ALA A 167 17.86 2.89 3.07
C ALA A 167 18.70 4.14 2.75
N ALA A 168 18.46 5.26 3.43
CA ALA A 168 19.27 6.48 3.34
C ALA A 168 20.62 6.38 4.05
N GLY A 169 20.91 5.26 4.73
CA GLY A 169 22.14 5.07 5.50
C GLY A 169 22.06 5.55 6.96
N VAL A 170 20.88 5.96 7.43
CA VAL A 170 20.68 6.31 8.84
C VAL A 170 20.58 5.03 9.66
N TRP A 171 21.56 4.79 10.54
CA TRP A 171 21.64 3.61 11.44
C TRP A 171 21.07 2.30 10.87
N PRO A 172 21.58 1.82 9.72
CA PRO A 172 20.98 0.70 9.01
C PRO A 172 20.93 -0.60 9.82
N ALA A 173 21.85 -0.79 10.77
CA ALA A 173 21.90 -1.98 11.63
C ALA A 173 20.71 -2.08 12.58
N THR A 174 20.17 -0.94 13.05
CA THR A 174 19.02 -0.91 13.98
C THR A 174 17.71 -0.66 13.25
N LEU A 175 17.70 0.24 12.26
CA LEU A 175 16.47 0.65 11.58
C LEU A 175 15.96 -0.40 10.58
N ARG A 176 16.80 -1.25 9.97
CA ARG A 176 16.31 -2.31 9.06
C ARG A 176 15.48 -3.39 9.79
N PRO A 177 15.94 -3.95 10.93
CA PRO A 177 15.12 -4.89 11.69
C PRO A 177 13.86 -4.25 12.26
N LEU A 178 13.96 -3.02 12.78
CA LEU A 178 12.81 -2.29 13.30
C LEU A 178 11.76 -2.02 12.20
N GLY A 179 12.18 -1.50 11.05
CA GLY A 179 11.28 -1.23 9.93
C GLY A 179 10.63 -2.51 9.39
N SER A 180 11.39 -3.60 9.32
CA SER A 180 10.85 -4.92 8.94
C SER A 180 9.81 -5.42 9.95
N GLY A 181 10.10 -5.34 11.24
CA GLY A 181 9.21 -5.80 12.29
C GLY A 181 7.92 -4.97 12.34
N VAL A 182 8.04 -3.65 12.28
CA VAL A 182 6.89 -2.74 12.29
C VAL A 182 6.03 -2.87 11.03
N ALA A 183 6.65 -3.05 9.85
CA ALA A 183 5.90 -3.29 8.62
C ALA A 183 5.12 -4.61 8.68
N LEU A 184 5.73 -5.70 9.18
CA LEU A 184 5.03 -6.98 9.36
C LEU A 184 3.92 -6.89 10.41
N ALA A 185 4.14 -6.14 11.49
CA ALA A 185 3.10 -5.86 12.46
C ALA A 185 1.91 -5.13 11.83
N ALA A 186 2.15 -4.17 10.93
CA ALA A 186 1.10 -3.46 10.19
C ALA A 186 0.20 -4.44 9.40
N VAL A 187 0.81 -5.42 8.71
CA VAL A 187 0.06 -6.47 7.98
C VAL A 187 -0.69 -7.38 8.94
N GLY A 188 -0.05 -7.80 10.03
CA GLY A 188 -0.65 -8.71 11.00
C GLY A 188 -1.87 -8.12 11.73
N VAL A 189 -1.94 -6.79 11.88
CA VAL A 189 -3.08 -6.10 12.51
C VAL A 189 -4.16 -5.64 11.52
N VAL A 190 -4.04 -5.93 10.22
CA VAL A 190 -5.08 -5.63 9.20
C VAL A 190 -6.48 -6.10 9.62
N PRO A 191 -6.68 -7.28 10.24
CA PRO A 191 -8.00 -7.72 10.69
C PRO A 191 -8.67 -6.78 11.71
N LEU A 192 -7.90 -5.94 12.42
CA LEU A 192 -8.48 -4.92 13.31
C LEU A 192 -9.25 -3.84 12.54
N ALA A 193 -8.83 -3.54 11.30
CA ALA A 193 -9.50 -2.56 10.46
C ALA A 193 -10.64 -3.17 9.64
N VAL A 194 -10.43 -4.38 9.10
CA VAL A 194 -11.39 -5.05 8.22
C VAL A 194 -12.49 -5.79 8.99
N GLY A 195 -12.15 -6.33 10.17
CA GLY A 195 -12.99 -7.27 10.90
C GLY A 195 -12.58 -8.73 10.64
N TRP A 196 -13.11 -9.64 11.46
CA TRP A 196 -12.88 -11.07 11.34
C TRP A 196 -14.20 -11.85 11.43
N ASP A 197 -14.29 -12.90 10.64
CA ASP A 197 -15.30 -13.95 10.76
C ASP A 197 -14.60 -15.31 10.98
N ARG A 198 -15.36 -16.37 11.28
CA ARG A 198 -14.79 -17.70 11.56
C ARG A 198 -13.97 -18.26 10.38
N ILE A 199 -14.43 -18.08 9.15
CA ILE A 199 -13.74 -18.60 7.96
C ILE A 199 -12.46 -17.81 7.72
N SER A 200 -12.52 -16.48 7.84
CA SER A 200 -11.33 -15.62 7.71
C SER A 200 -10.29 -15.89 8.80
N ALA A 201 -10.75 -16.14 10.03
CA ALA A 201 -9.87 -16.56 11.12
C ALA A 201 -9.21 -17.92 10.83
N LEU A 202 -9.97 -18.90 10.34
CA LEU A 202 -9.43 -20.20 9.93
C LEU A 202 -8.42 -20.06 8.79
N ALA A 203 -8.75 -19.30 7.74
CA ALA A 203 -7.85 -19.05 6.62
C ALA A 203 -6.54 -18.38 7.09
N GLY A 204 -6.65 -17.38 7.99
CA GLY A 204 -5.50 -16.74 8.62
C GLY A 204 -4.64 -17.70 9.43
N ILE A 205 -5.26 -18.49 10.31
CA ILE A 205 -4.57 -19.49 11.13
C ILE A 205 -3.85 -20.51 10.24
N THR A 206 -4.53 -21.03 9.21
CA THR A 206 -3.93 -21.98 8.26
C THR A 206 -2.75 -21.35 7.53
N ALA A 207 -2.87 -20.12 7.04
CA ALA A 207 -1.78 -19.42 6.37
C ALA A 207 -0.59 -19.15 7.31
N GLY A 208 -0.86 -18.73 8.55
CA GLY A 208 0.17 -18.51 9.57
C GLY A 208 0.91 -19.79 9.94
N LEU A 209 0.19 -20.88 10.20
CA LEU A 209 0.76 -22.19 10.51
C LEU A 209 1.54 -22.76 9.33
N ALA A 210 1.00 -22.66 8.10
CA ALA A 210 1.71 -23.08 6.90
C ALA A 210 3.01 -22.28 6.70
N THR A 211 2.96 -20.95 6.88
CA THR A 211 4.15 -20.08 6.81
C THR A 211 5.17 -20.49 7.86
N PHE A 212 4.75 -20.67 9.11
CA PHE A 212 5.64 -21.11 10.18
C PHE A 212 6.27 -22.48 9.89
N GLY A 213 5.47 -23.44 9.40
CA GLY A 213 5.93 -24.76 9.01
C GLY A 213 6.94 -24.73 7.85
N ILE A 214 6.70 -23.92 6.82
CA ILE A 214 7.63 -23.72 5.70
C ILE A 214 8.95 -23.13 6.22
N VAL A 215 8.88 -22.08 7.04
CA VAL A 215 10.07 -21.43 7.61
C VAL A 215 10.86 -22.40 8.50
N ALA A 216 10.19 -23.23 9.30
CA ALA A 216 10.82 -24.22 10.16
C ALA A 216 11.44 -25.39 9.38
N SER A 217 10.79 -25.84 8.30
CA SER A 217 11.24 -26.98 7.49
C SER A 217 12.35 -26.63 6.50
N ALA A 218 12.38 -25.41 5.97
CA ALA A 218 13.34 -24.96 4.96
C ALA A 218 13.86 -23.54 5.27
N PRO A 219 14.58 -23.34 6.39
CA PRO A 219 14.93 -22.01 6.89
C PRO A 219 15.79 -21.21 5.92
N TYR A 220 16.68 -21.85 5.16
CA TYR A 220 17.52 -21.17 4.16
C TYR A 220 16.70 -20.65 2.97
N VAL A 221 15.84 -21.50 2.41
CA VAL A 221 14.99 -21.14 1.27
C VAL A 221 13.98 -20.07 1.70
N ALA A 222 13.32 -20.27 2.83
CA ALA A 222 12.37 -19.32 3.37
C ALA A 222 13.04 -17.98 3.70
N GLY A 223 14.23 -17.99 4.30
CA GLY A 223 15.02 -16.79 4.56
C GLY A 223 15.37 -16.04 3.27
N ALA A 224 15.81 -16.74 2.22
CA ALA A 224 16.10 -16.15 0.92
C ALA A 224 14.85 -15.54 0.28
N VAL A 225 13.72 -16.23 0.28
CA VAL A 225 12.44 -15.73 -0.25
C VAL A 225 11.95 -14.51 0.53
N LEU A 226 12.01 -14.54 1.86
CA LEU A 226 11.61 -13.43 2.72
C LEU A 226 12.51 -12.20 2.52
N LEU A 227 13.81 -12.39 2.32
CA LEU A 227 14.76 -11.32 2.06
C LEU A 227 14.56 -10.73 0.66
N VAL A 228 14.54 -11.57 -0.38
CA VAL A 228 14.47 -11.15 -1.79
C VAL A 228 13.08 -10.64 -2.15
N GLY A 229 12.06 -11.45 -1.87
CA GLY A 229 10.66 -11.13 -2.17
C GLY A 229 10.07 -10.13 -1.20
N GLY A 230 10.25 -10.36 0.12
CA GLY A 230 9.64 -9.55 1.17
C GLY A 230 10.49 -8.37 1.65
N GLY A 231 11.81 -8.37 1.44
CA GLY A 231 12.71 -7.39 2.08
C GLY A 231 12.80 -7.53 3.60
N VAL A 232 12.42 -8.68 4.17
CA VAL A 232 12.40 -8.91 5.61
C VAL A 232 13.81 -9.14 6.12
N VAL A 233 14.24 -8.36 7.11
CA VAL A 233 15.58 -8.45 7.69
C VAL A 233 15.49 -8.52 9.22
N GLY A 234 16.09 -9.54 9.83
CA GLY A 234 16.33 -9.58 11.28
C GLY A 234 15.06 -9.64 12.14
N VAL A 235 14.00 -10.31 11.68
CA VAL A 235 12.72 -10.40 12.39
C VAL A 235 12.44 -11.84 12.84
N PRO A 236 11.83 -12.06 14.03
CA PRO A 236 11.38 -13.38 14.46
C PRO A 236 10.39 -14.02 13.48
N THR A 237 10.51 -15.34 13.28
CA THR A 237 9.67 -16.13 12.38
C THR A 237 8.18 -16.11 12.79
N SER A 238 7.90 -15.99 14.09
CA SER A 238 6.56 -15.82 14.63
C SER A 238 5.87 -14.55 14.12
N LEU A 239 6.61 -13.46 13.92
CA LEU A 239 6.04 -12.21 13.42
C LEU A 239 5.75 -12.30 11.90
N VAL A 240 6.56 -13.06 11.16
CA VAL A 240 6.28 -13.36 9.74
C VAL A 240 5.01 -14.22 9.62
N ALA A 241 4.87 -15.25 10.46
CA ALA A 241 3.67 -16.07 10.51
C ALA A 241 2.43 -15.25 10.93
N PHE A 242 2.59 -14.33 11.89
CA PHE A 242 1.53 -13.39 12.30
C PHE A 242 1.11 -12.46 11.16
N ALA A 243 2.07 -11.90 10.42
CA ALA A 243 1.79 -11.08 9.25
C ALA A 243 1.04 -11.86 8.16
N ALA A 244 1.49 -13.08 7.86
CA ALA A 244 0.82 -13.96 6.90
C ALA A 244 -0.62 -14.28 7.35
N ALA A 245 -0.83 -14.57 8.64
CA ALA A 245 -2.14 -14.83 9.19
C ALA A 245 -3.07 -13.62 9.14
N GLY A 246 -2.60 -12.45 9.57
CA GLY A 246 -3.41 -11.23 9.59
C GLY A 246 -3.75 -10.72 8.20
N GLY A 247 -2.78 -10.72 7.29
CA GLY A 247 -3.00 -10.27 5.91
C GLY A 247 -3.97 -11.17 5.14
N THR A 248 -3.85 -12.48 5.28
CA THR A 248 -4.79 -13.44 4.65
C THR A 248 -6.17 -13.40 5.28
N ALA A 249 -6.28 -13.33 6.61
CA ALA A 249 -7.56 -13.17 7.29
C ALA A 249 -8.26 -11.87 6.86
N GLY A 250 -7.53 -10.75 6.78
CA GLY A 250 -8.06 -9.48 6.31
C GLY A 250 -8.53 -9.53 4.86
N ALA A 251 -7.76 -10.15 3.97
CA ALA A 251 -8.13 -10.29 2.56
C ALA A 251 -9.38 -11.17 2.39
N VAL A 252 -9.44 -12.33 3.05
CA VAL A 252 -10.60 -13.23 2.98
C VAL A 252 -11.84 -12.54 3.57
N SER A 253 -11.71 -11.87 4.70
CA SER A 253 -12.81 -11.15 5.37
C SER A 253 -13.40 -10.08 4.44
N ALA A 254 -12.55 -9.23 3.84
CA ALA A 254 -12.99 -8.21 2.90
C ALA A 254 -13.63 -8.78 1.62
N LEU A 255 -13.10 -9.90 1.09
CA LEU A 255 -13.70 -10.56 -0.08
C LEU A 255 -15.10 -11.11 0.25
N ARG A 256 -15.26 -11.71 1.43
CA ARG A 256 -16.55 -12.26 1.87
C ARG A 256 -17.60 -11.18 2.13
N ASP A 257 -17.16 -10.02 2.61
CA ASP A 257 -18.02 -8.87 2.85
C ASP A 257 -18.35 -8.08 1.56
N GLY A 258 -17.88 -8.52 0.39
CA GLY A 258 -18.15 -7.86 -0.88
C GLY A 258 -17.42 -6.52 -1.07
N ARG A 259 -16.27 -6.36 -0.40
CA ARG A 259 -15.44 -5.13 -0.40
C ARG A 259 -14.13 -5.35 -1.18
N PRO A 260 -14.16 -5.43 -2.53
CA PRO A 260 -13.00 -5.79 -3.34
C PRO A 260 -11.83 -4.82 -3.19
N ALA A 261 -12.09 -3.53 -3.00
CA ALA A 261 -11.03 -2.54 -2.81
C ALA A 261 -10.23 -2.78 -1.53
N VAL A 262 -10.92 -3.15 -0.44
CA VAL A 262 -10.31 -3.44 0.87
C VAL A 262 -9.55 -4.75 0.83
N ALA A 263 -10.07 -5.76 0.13
CA ALA A 263 -9.37 -7.02 -0.10
C ALA A 263 -8.07 -6.81 -0.89
N LEU A 264 -8.10 -5.98 -1.94
CA LEU A 264 -6.92 -5.59 -2.69
C LEU A 264 -5.92 -4.82 -1.81
N GLY A 265 -6.40 -3.96 -0.90
CA GLY A 265 -5.55 -3.30 0.09
C GLY A 265 -4.84 -4.29 1.03
N ALA A 266 -5.57 -5.28 1.56
CA ALA A 266 -4.99 -6.32 2.41
C ALA A 266 -3.98 -7.20 1.64
N ALA A 267 -4.32 -7.59 0.41
CA ALA A 267 -3.40 -8.31 -0.47
C ALA A 267 -2.15 -7.48 -0.80
N LEU A 268 -2.31 -6.17 -1.03
CA LEU A 268 -1.21 -5.25 -1.31
C LEU A 268 -0.26 -5.14 -0.11
N PHE A 269 -0.76 -5.13 1.12
CA PHE A 269 0.06 -5.19 2.33
C PHE A 269 0.94 -6.43 2.37
N CYS A 270 0.39 -7.60 2.02
CA CYS A 270 1.15 -8.85 1.94
C CYS A 270 2.23 -8.81 0.86
N VAL A 271 1.87 -8.30 -0.32
CA VAL A 271 2.75 -8.31 -1.51
C VAL A 271 3.83 -7.23 -1.46
N ALA A 272 3.52 -6.06 -0.90
CA ALA A 272 4.46 -4.95 -0.79
C ALA A 272 5.64 -5.28 0.13
N GLY A 273 5.42 -6.13 1.13
CA GLY A 273 6.44 -6.53 2.09
C GLY A 273 6.99 -5.33 2.88
N VAL A 274 8.28 -5.37 3.18
CA VAL A 274 8.97 -4.30 3.91
C VAL A 274 9.28 -3.12 2.97
N PRO A 275 8.89 -1.88 3.34
CA PRO A 275 9.02 -0.69 2.49
C PRO A 275 10.45 -0.13 2.45
N ALA A 276 11.44 -0.97 2.16
CA ALA A 276 12.85 -0.60 2.02
C ALA A 276 13.17 0.13 0.71
N THR A 277 12.18 0.32 -0.16
CA THR A 277 12.30 1.03 -1.45
C THR A 277 11.10 1.96 -1.62
N VAL A 278 11.27 3.03 -2.40
CA VAL A 278 10.19 4.00 -2.66
C VAL A 278 8.98 3.30 -3.27
N LEU A 279 9.18 2.39 -4.22
CA LEU A 279 8.11 1.58 -4.81
C LEU A 279 7.27 0.84 -3.76
N ARG A 280 7.93 0.07 -2.89
CA ARG A 280 7.23 -0.69 -1.84
C ARG A 280 6.56 0.24 -0.83
N ALA A 281 7.20 1.36 -0.50
CA ALA A 281 6.62 2.37 0.38
C ALA A 281 5.33 2.97 -0.22
N THR A 282 5.33 3.36 -1.50
CA THR A 282 4.12 3.85 -2.17
C THR A 282 3.03 2.77 -2.22
N GLY A 283 3.38 1.51 -2.48
CA GLY A 283 2.45 0.38 -2.38
C GLY A 283 1.82 0.24 -0.99
N VAL A 284 2.63 0.35 0.07
CA VAL A 284 2.15 0.32 1.46
C VAL A 284 1.20 1.48 1.78
N VAL A 285 1.44 2.68 1.24
CA VAL A 285 0.52 3.83 1.40
C VAL A 285 -0.84 3.54 0.77
N VAL A 286 -0.82 3.06 -0.47
CA VAL A 286 -2.06 2.70 -1.19
C VAL A 286 -2.80 1.60 -0.43
N ALA A 287 -2.08 0.59 0.07
CA ALA A 287 -2.63 -0.49 0.89
C ALA A 287 -3.32 0.05 2.14
N ALA A 288 -2.65 0.95 2.86
CA ALA A 288 -3.17 1.59 4.06
C ALA A 288 -4.44 2.39 3.79
N ALA A 289 -4.48 3.16 2.69
CA ALA A 289 -5.63 3.95 2.30
C ALA A 289 -6.84 3.10 1.89
N LEU A 290 -6.60 1.97 1.21
CA LEU A 290 -7.63 1.02 0.81
C LEU A 290 -8.19 0.25 2.02
N VAL A 291 -7.33 -0.26 2.90
CA VAL A 291 -7.74 -1.02 4.10
C VAL A 291 -8.53 -0.14 5.07
N ALA A 292 -8.14 1.13 5.21
CA ALA A 292 -8.80 2.07 6.10
C ALA A 292 -10.08 2.67 5.49
N TYR A 293 -10.51 2.25 4.30
CA TYR A 293 -11.72 2.77 3.68
C TYR A 293 -12.99 2.16 4.27
N ASP A 294 -13.86 3.03 4.78
CA ASP A 294 -15.12 2.66 5.43
C ASP A 294 -16.36 2.81 4.54
N GLY A 295 -16.19 3.30 3.31
CA GLY A 295 -17.32 3.61 2.44
C GLY A 295 -17.91 2.37 1.76
N GLY A 296 -19.16 2.05 2.11
CA GLY A 296 -20.27 1.77 1.18
C GLY A 296 -20.19 0.63 0.15
N GLU A 297 -19.11 -0.13 0.05
CA GLU A 297 -19.02 -1.27 -0.87
C GLU A 297 -19.72 -2.48 -0.24
N ARG A 298 -21.04 -2.54 -0.35
CA ARG A 298 -21.75 -3.82 -0.32
C ARG A 298 -22.11 -4.11 -1.77
N ALA A 299 -21.44 -5.09 -2.36
CA ALA A 299 -21.79 -5.64 -3.68
C ALA A 299 -23.20 -6.24 -3.66
#